data_AF-A0A4Q3UTL0-F1
#
_entry.id   AF-A0A4Q3UTL0-F1
#
_cell.length_a   1.000
_cell.length_b   1.000
_cell.length_c   1.000
_cell.angle_alpha   90.00
_cell.angle_beta   90.00
_cell.angle_gamma   90.00
#
_symmetry.space_group_name_H-M   'P 1'
#
loop_
_entity.id
_entity.type
_entity.pdbx_description
1 polymer ?
#
loop_
_entity_poly.entity_id
_entity_poly.type
_entity_poly.pdbx_seq_one_letter_code
_entity_poly.pdbx_strand_id
1 'polypeptide(L)'
;MADFHEKPSPHYHPIGIFFHWLMALMVFAQLWWGWRTSFLMAGFEKADAYVVHAQLGAAILVVAFLRLGWRIIAPFVAPKLEAPEDLPGWQRLAAEVTHWLLYALMIALPVSGLIMIGSTAPETLERALGVTAFRDVDFTTRAQLEHFMERAHFVMIWGMIGLLALHIGAALKHHFVDRDDVLARMIPWLGRDRPAPEGSAARKANAAKAAR
;
A
#
# COMPACT_ATOMS: atom_id res chain seq x y z
N MET A 1 -46.76 1.46 9.17
CA MET A 1 -45.72 1.15 8.17
C MET A 1 -44.45 1.85 8.59
N ALA A 2 -43.56 1.16 9.30
CA ALA A 2 -42.26 1.71 9.68
C ALA A 2 -41.29 1.42 8.54
N ASP A 3 -40.81 2.48 7.90
CA ASP A 3 -39.80 2.43 6.86
C ASP A 3 -38.46 2.08 7.52
N PHE A 4 -38.03 0.83 7.36
CA PHE A 4 -36.69 0.40 7.74
C PHE A 4 -35.72 0.93 6.68
N HIS A 5 -35.32 2.19 6.84
CA HIS A 5 -34.07 2.65 6.25
C HIS A 5 -32.93 1.87 6.92
N GLU A 6 -32.65 0.66 6.43
CA GLU A 6 -31.36 0.00 6.59
C GLU A 6 -30.31 0.98 6.08
N LYS A 7 -29.60 1.63 7.01
CA LYS A 7 -28.38 2.36 6.65
C LYS A 7 -27.44 1.33 6.04
N PRO A 8 -27.00 1.48 4.79
CA PRO A 8 -26.03 0.56 4.21
C PRO A 8 -24.85 0.47 5.16
N SER A 9 -24.43 -0.74 5.52
CA SER A 9 -23.22 -0.97 6.29
C SER A 9 -22.06 -0.19 5.64
N PRO A 10 -21.24 0.53 6.42
CA PRO A 10 -20.19 1.36 5.85
C PRO A 10 -19.13 0.46 5.19
N HIS A 11 -19.27 0.27 3.87
CA HIS A 11 -18.30 -0.41 3.01
C HIS A 11 -17.30 0.57 2.41
N TYR A 12 -16.02 0.18 2.35
CA TYR A 12 -15.02 0.97 1.64
C TYR A 12 -15.47 1.23 0.20
N HIS A 13 -15.24 2.45 -0.29
CA HIS A 13 -15.60 2.80 -1.65
C HIS A 13 -14.91 1.82 -2.64
N PRO A 14 -15.63 1.21 -3.60
CA PRO A 14 -15.10 0.18 -4.49
C PRO A 14 -13.78 0.56 -5.19
N ILE A 15 -13.65 1.84 -5.55
CA ILE A 15 -12.42 2.43 -6.12
C ILE A 15 -11.22 2.28 -5.16
N GLY A 16 -11.42 2.51 -3.86
CA GLY A 16 -10.36 2.37 -2.86
C GLY A 16 -9.91 0.92 -2.69
N ILE A 17 -10.86 -0.02 -2.76
CA ILE A 17 -10.59 -1.47 -2.73
C ILE A 17 -9.80 -1.88 -3.98
N PHE A 18 -10.23 -1.44 -5.16
CA PHE A 18 -9.53 -1.68 -6.42
C PHE A 18 -8.08 -1.18 -6.37
N PHE A 19 -7.85 0.08 -5.98
CA PHE A 19 -6.50 0.62 -5.86
C PHE A 19 -5.65 -0.12 -4.82
N HIS A 20 -6.24 -0.58 -3.72
CA HIS A 20 -5.52 -1.36 -2.72
C HIS A 20 -5.03 -2.69 -3.29
N TRP A 21 -5.90 -3.48 -3.92
CA TRP A 21 -5.51 -4.78 -4.48
C TRP A 21 -4.61 -4.66 -5.70
N LEU A 22 -4.83 -3.65 -6.55
CA LEU A 22 -3.92 -3.35 -7.66
C LEU A 22 -2.51 -3.05 -7.13
N MET A 23 -2.40 -2.19 -6.11
CA MET A 23 -1.10 -1.89 -5.49
C MET A 23 -0.48 -3.12 -4.83
N ALA A 24 -1.26 -3.92 -4.11
CA ALA A 24 -0.77 -5.14 -3.48
C ALA A 24 -0.15 -6.07 -4.53
N LEU A 25 -0.88 -6.35 -5.62
CA LEU A 25 -0.40 -7.19 -6.71
C LEU A 25 0.89 -6.65 -7.34
N MET A 26 0.93 -5.35 -7.65
CA MET A 26 2.11 -4.73 -8.25
C MET A 26 3.34 -4.77 -7.32
N VAL A 27 3.15 -4.51 -6.02
CA VAL A 27 4.24 -4.57 -5.03
C VAL A 27 4.78 -5.99 -4.89
N PHE A 28 3.92 -7.01 -4.80
CA PHE A 28 4.37 -8.40 -4.77
C PHE A 28 5.10 -8.81 -6.06
N ALA A 29 4.59 -8.40 -7.22
CA ALA A 29 5.24 -8.64 -8.50
C ALA A 29 6.63 -7.97 -8.57
N GLN A 30 6.75 -6.72 -8.09
CA GLN A 30 8.02 -5.98 -8.05
C GLN A 30 9.03 -6.61 -7.09
N LEU A 31 8.60 -7.03 -5.89
CA LEU A 31 9.45 -7.72 -4.92
C LEU A 31 9.99 -9.03 -5.49
N TRP A 32 9.11 -9.83 -6.10
CA TRP A 32 9.51 -11.07 -6.76
C TRP A 32 10.45 -10.81 -7.94
N TRP A 33 10.14 -9.84 -8.79
CA TRP A 33 10.97 -9.50 -9.95
C TRP A 33 12.34 -8.96 -9.54
N GLY A 34 12.40 -8.08 -8.55
CA GLY A 34 13.65 -7.56 -7.98
C GLY A 34 14.50 -8.67 -7.37
N TRP A 35 13.89 -9.56 -6.59
CA TRP A 35 14.56 -10.74 -6.04
C TRP A 35 15.12 -11.63 -7.16
N ARG A 36 14.33 -11.96 -8.18
CA ARG A 36 14.79 -12.75 -9.34
C ARG A 36 15.96 -12.08 -10.07
N THR A 37 15.90 -10.77 -10.25
CA THR A 37 16.92 -9.99 -10.97
C THR A 37 18.26 -9.96 -10.23
N SER A 38 18.26 -10.06 -8.88
CA SER A 38 19.49 -10.04 -8.09
C SER A 38 20.40 -11.25 -8.35
N PHE A 39 19.82 -12.41 -8.71
CA PHE A 39 20.56 -13.64 -9.03
C PHE A 39 21.12 -13.68 -10.46
N LEU A 40 20.76 -12.73 -11.32
CA LEU A 40 21.30 -12.67 -12.67
C LEU A 40 22.76 -12.22 -12.63
N MET A 41 23.59 -12.84 -13.47
CA MET A 41 24.97 -12.40 -13.69
C MET A 41 25.01 -11.11 -14.50
N ALA A 42 26.12 -10.36 -14.38
CA ALA A 42 26.30 -9.16 -15.19
C ALA A 42 26.27 -9.50 -16.69
N GLY A 43 25.46 -8.76 -17.45
CA GLY A 43 25.27 -9.00 -18.88
C GLY A 43 23.95 -8.43 -19.39
N PHE A 44 23.66 -8.67 -20.67
CA PHE A 44 22.47 -8.16 -21.35
C PHE A 44 21.17 -8.60 -20.67
N GLU A 45 21.08 -9.85 -20.22
CA GLU A 45 19.90 -10.37 -19.54
C GLU A 45 19.57 -9.58 -18.26
N LYS A 46 20.59 -9.23 -17.46
CA LYS A 46 20.41 -8.43 -16.25
C LYS A 46 20.01 -7.00 -16.57
N ALA A 47 20.60 -6.40 -17.62
CA ALA A 47 20.22 -5.06 -18.08
C ALA A 47 18.76 -5.01 -18.56
N ASP A 48 18.30 -6.03 -19.29
CA ASP A 48 16.90 -6.16 -19.73
C ASP A 48 15.95 -6.38 -18.55
N ALA A 49 16.35 -7.18 -17.56
CA ALA A 49 15.58 -7.36 -16.34
C ALA A 49 15.44 -6.04 -15.55
N TYR A 50 16.48 -5.20 -15.51
CA TYR A 50 16.40 -3.87 -14.88
C TYR A 50 15.51 -2.89 -15.64
N VAL A 51 15.39 -3.00 -16.97
CA VAL A 51 14.39 -2.21 -17.72
C VAL A 51 12.99 -2.52 -17.22
N VAL A 52 12.63 -3.81 -17.16
CA VAL A 52 11.32 -4.24 -16.68
C VAL A 52 11.11 -3.83 -15.22
N HIS A 53 12.15 -3.97 -14.39
CA HIS A 53 12.12 -3.57 -12.99
C HIS A 53 11.85 -2.06 -12.83
N ALA A 54 12.50 -1.22 -13.64
CA ALA A 54 12.32 0.23 -13.63
C ALA A 54 10.93 0.63 -14.13
N GLN A 55 10.42 -0.02 -15.18
CA GLN A 55 9.07 0.22 -15.71
C GLN A 55 7.98 -0.14 -14.70
N LEU A 56 8.07 -1.31 -14.07
CA LEU A 56 7.11 -1.73 -13.04
C LEU A 56 7.21 -0.84 -11.79
N GLY A 57 8.42 -0.44 -11.39
CA GLY A 57 8.63 0.56 -10.33
C GLY A 57 7.99 1.92 -10.65
N ALA A 58 8.16 2.43 -11.87
CA ALA A 58 7.54 3.67 -12.31
C ALA A 58 6.00 3.56 -12.35
N ALA A 59 5.46 2.43 -12.80
CA ALA A 59 4.02 2.16 -12.76
C ALA A 59 3.48 2.17 -11.33
N ILE A 60 4.18 1.52 -10.38
CA ILE A 60 3.84 1.56 -8.95
C ILE A 60 3.83 3.00 -8.44
N LEU A 61 4.81 3.81 -8.81
CA LEU A 61 4.88 5.21 -8.40
C LEU A 61 3.65 6.00 -8.86
N VAL A 62 3.24 5.85 -10.12
CA VAL A 62 2.03 6.49 -10.66
C VAL A 62 0.79 6.04 -9.91
N VAL A 63 0.58 4.73 -9.75
CA VAL A 63 -0.60 4.20 -9.05
C VAL A 63 -0.59 4.58 -7.56
N ALA A 64 0.59 4.67 -6.93
CA ALA A 64 0.72 5.13 -5.56
C ALA A 64 0.25 6.59 -5.40
N PHE A 65 0.63 7.49 -6.33
CA PHE A 65 0.15 8.87 -6.32
C PHE A 65 -1.36 8.95 -6.56
N LEU A 66 -1.90 8.19 -7.52
CA LEU A 66 -3.35 8.13 -7.76
C LEU A 66 -4.10 7.64 -6.52
N ARG A 67 -3.59 6.59 -5.88
CA ARG A 67 -4.16 6.03 -4.64
C ARG A 67 -4.09 7.03 -3.48
N LEU A 68 -2.96 7.73 -3.32
CA LEU A 68 -2.79 8.75 -2.29
C LEU A 68 -3.74 9.93 -2.53
N GLY A 69 -3.85 10.39 -3.78
CA GLY A 69 -4.82 11.41 -4.19
C GLY A 69 -6.25 10.98 -3.87
N TRP A 70 -6.61 9.75 -4.21
CA TRP A 70 -7.93 9.18 -3.85
C TRP A 70 -8.14 9.14 -2.33
N ARG A 71 -7.14 8.74 -1.53
CA ARG A 71 -7.24 8.74 -0.06
C ARG A 71 -7.51 10.12 0.51
N ILE A 72 -6.92 11.17 -0.08
CA ILE A 72 -7.08 12.55 0.38
C ILE A 72 -8.44 13.11 -0.07
N ILE A 73 -8.89 12.78 -1.28
CA ILE A 73 -10.13 13.31 -1.88
C ILE A 73 -11.38 12.57 -1.37
N ALA A 74 -11.30 11.24 -1.18
CA ALA A 74 -12.45 10.41 -0.84
C ALA A 74 -13.27 10.89 0.38
N PRO A 75 -12.68 11.40 1.48
CA PRO A 75 -13.44 11.97 2.60
C PRO A 75 -14.32 13.18 2.24
N PHE A 76 -14.03 13.87 1.13
CA PHE A 76 -14.79 15.02 0.64
C PHE A 76 -15.87 14.64 -0.39
N VAL A 77 -15.77 13.45 -0.99
CA VAL A 77 -16.63 13.02 -2.11
C VAL A 77 -17.55 11.86 -1.72
N ALA A 78 -17.21 11.11 -0.67
CA ALA A 78 -18.00 9.99 -0.17
C ALA A 78 -18.18 10.06 1.35
N PRO A 79 -19.29 9.53 1.90
CA PRO A 79 -19.51 9.45 3.34
C PRO A 79 -18.32 8.76 4.04
N LYS A 80 -17.84 9.36 5.13
CA LYS A 80 -16.73 8.80 5.92
C LYS A 80 -17.07 7.36 6.33
N LEU A 81 -16.17 6.44 6.01
CA LEU A 81 -16.15 5.14 6.67
C LEU A 81 -15.70 5.37 8.11
N GLU A 82 -16.64 5.34 9.04
CA GLU A 82 -16.33 5.35 10.46
C GLU A 82 -15.51 4.08 10.75
N ALA A 83 -14.30 4.29 11.27
CA ALA A 83 -13.53 3.22 11.87
C ALA A 83 -14.38 2.62 13.01
N PRO A 84 -14.31 1.30 13.27
CA PRO A 84 -15.02 0.72 14.40
C PRO A 84 -14.73 1.53 15.66
N GLU A 85 -15.77 2.05 16.32
CA GLU A 85 -15.65 2.91 17.51
C GLU A 85 -14.93 2.21 18.67
N ASP A 86 -14.78 0.89 18.60
CA ASP A 86 -14.28 0.01 19.67
C ASP A 86 -12.78 -0.32 19.60
N LEU A 87 -11.99 0.26 18.67
CA LEU A 87 -10.54 0.00 18.62
C LEU A 87 -9.78 0.78 19.72
N PRO A 88 -8.91 0.11 20.52
CA PRO A 88 -8.00 0.80 21.43
C PRO A 88 -7.20 1.89 20.70
N GLY A 89 -7.05 3.07 21.30
CA GLY A 89 -6.41 4.23 20.65
C GLY A 89 -5.01 3.95 20.10
N TRP A 90 -4.24 3.07 20.74
CA TRP A 90 -2.91 2.66 20.27
C TRP A 90 -2.96 1.81 19.00
N GLN A 91 -3.98 0.95 18.82
CA GLN A 91 -4.15 0.15 17.60
C GLN A 91 -4.52 1.04 16.42
N ARG A 92 -5.39 2.04 16.66
CA ARG A 92 -5.74 3.03 15.65
C ARG A 92 -4.51 3.83 15.20
N LEU A 93 -3.71 4.31 16.14
CA LEU A 93 -2.46 5.02 15.84
C LEU A 93 -1.48 4.12 15.07
N ALA A 94 -1.27 2.89 15.52
CA ALA A 94 -0.38 1.94 14.85
C ALA A 94 -0.82 1.63 13.42
N ALA A 95 -2.13 1.46 13.19
CA ALA A 95 -2.68 1.26 11.86
C ALA A 95 -2.44 2.49 10.98
N GLU A 96 -2.69 3.69 11.48
CA GLU A 96 -2.47 4.93 10.72
C GLU A 96 -0.99 5.14 10.37
N VAL A 97 -0.09 4.98 11.34
CA VAL A 97 1.36 5.07 11.14
C VAL A 97 1.82 4.05 10.11
N THR A 98 1.39 2.78 10.23
CA THR A 98 1.76 1.72 9.27
C THR A 98 1.32 2.09 7.85
N HIS A 99 0.10 2.59 7.67
CA HIS A 99 -0.37 3.02 6.35
C HIS A 99 0.46 4.16 5.77
N TRP A 100 0.77 5.19 6.57
CA TRP A 100 1.59 6.32 6.13
C TRP A 100 3.03 5.90 5.78
N LEU A 101 3.64 5.02 6.58
CA LEU A 101 4.95 4.45 6.28
C LEU A 101 4.93 3.63 4.98
N LEU A 102 3.90 2.80 4.76
CA LEU A 102 3.73 2.08 3.50
C LEU A 102 3.60 3.04 2.32
N TYR A 103 2.84 4.14 2.44
CA TYR A 103 2.78 5.17 1.39
C TYR A 103 4.14 5.81 1.12
N ALA A 104 4.86 6.19 2.17
CA ALA A 104 6.20 6.76 2.03
C ALA A 104 7.13 5.79 1.28
N LEU A 105 7.13 4.51 1.64
CA LEU A 105 7.96 3.50 0.98
C LEU A 105 7.52 3.20 -0.45
N MET A 106 6.22 3.14 -0.74
CA MET A 106 5.69 2.95 -2.10
C MET A 106 6.11 4.06 -3.06
N ILE A 107 6.47 5.25 -2.55
CA ILE A 107 6.97 6.38 -3.34
C ILE A 107 8.50 6.39 -3.34
N ALA A 108 9.13 6.29 -2.17
CA ALA A 108 10.57 6.44 -2.02
C ALA A 108 11.37 5.28 -2.66
N LEU A 109 10.83 4.05 -2.67
CA LEU A 109 11.48 2.91 -3.32
C LEU A 109 11.60 3.08 -4.83
N PRO A 110 10.52 3.35 -5.60
CA PRO A 110 10.65 3.63 -7.02
C PRO A 110 11.57 4.82 -7.31
N VAL A 111 11.44 5.92 -6.56
CA VAL A 111 12.26 7.12 -6.77
C VAL A 111 13.74 6.81 -6.58
N SER A 112 14.12 6.16 -5.48
CA SER A 112 15.51 5.74 -5.25
C SER A 112 16.01 4.79 -6.32
N GLY A 113 15.18 3.83 -6.76
CA GLY A 113 15.55 2.88 -7.83
C GLY A 113 15.78 3.56 -9.19
N LEU A 114 14.96 4.56 -9.54
CA LEU A 114 15.10 5.32 -10.77
C LEU A 114 16.35 6.22 -10.76
N ILE A 115 16.66 6.84 -9.62
CA ILE A 115 17.91 7.61 -9.46
C ILE A 115 19.11 6.67 -9.50
N MET A 116 19.04 5.51 -8.85
CA MET A 116 20.09 4.50 -8.85
C MET A 116 20.40 4.03 -10.27
N ILE A 117 19.40 3.54 -11.02
CA ILE A 117 19.65 3.05 -12.39
C ILE A 117 20.08 4.18 -13.34
N GLY A 118 19.56 5.39 -13.16
CA GLY A 118 20.04 6.57 -13.90
C GLY A 118 21.51 6.89 -13.61
N SER A 119 21.94 6.69 -12.37
CA SER A 119 23.33 6.93 -11.95
C SER A 119 24.27 5.82 -12.43
N THR A 120 23.86 4.55 -12.35
CA THR A 120 24.66 3.40 -12.82
C THR A 120 24.72 3.33 -14.34
N ALA A 121 23.57 3.37 -15.01
CA ALA A 121 23.39 3.06 -16.43
C ALA A 121 22.27 3.93 -17.06
N PRO A 122 22.53 5.22 -17.37
CA PRO A 122 21.55 6.15 -17.94
C PRO A 122 20.89 5.63 -19.22
N GLU A 123 21.62 4.88 -20.04
CA GLU A 123 21.08 4.21 -21.22
C GLU A 123 19.99 3.18 -20.88
N THR A 124 20.09 2.52 -19.72
CA THR A 124 19.05 1.61 -19.23
C THR A 124 17.82 2.41 -18.77
N LEU A 125 18.02 3.54 -18.09
CA LEU A 125 16.93 4.45 -17.70
C LEU A 125 16.20 5.01 -18.94
N GLU A 126 16.95 5.42 -19.95
CA GLU A 126 16.40 5.90 -21.22
C GLU A 126 15.64 4.80 -21.95
N ARG A 127 16.19 3.58 -22.02
CA ARG A 127 15.48 2.45 -22.62
C ARG A 127 14.20 2.09 -21.87
N ALA A 128 14.19 2.25 -20.55
CA ALA A 128 13.04 1.94 -19.71
C ALA A 128 11.92 2.98 -19.83
N LEU A 129 12.26 4.27 -19.78
CA LEU A 129 11.29 5.37 -19.60
C LEU A 129 11.39 6.48 -20.65
N GLY A 130 12.33 6.42 -21.58
CA GLY A 130 12.63 7.51 -22.53
C GLY A 130 13.29 8.73 -21.88
N VAL A 131 13.81 8.60 -20.66
CA VAL A 131 14.38 9.71 -19.89
C VAL A 131 15.90 9.73 -20.02
N THR A 132 16.44 10.82 -20.57
CA THR A 132 17.89 11.03 -20.81
C THR A 132 18.64 11.63 -19.61
N ALA A 133 18.03 11.64 -18.43
CA ALA A 133 18.63 12.20 -17.22
C ALA A 133 19.96 11.50 -16.87
N PHE A 134 20.83 12.19 -16.12
CA PHE A 134 22.15 11.70 -15.69
C PHE A 134 23.21 11.51 -16.79
N ARG A 135 22.89 11.66 -18.08
CA ARG A 135 23.89 11.57 -19.17
C ARG A 135 24.98 12.63 -19.08
N ASP A 136 24.60 13.86 -18.73
CA ASP A 136 25.53 15.00 -18.64
C ASP A 136 26.13 15.18 -17.23
N VAL A 137 25.83 14.26 -16.30
CA VAL A 137 26.40 14.29 -14.95
C VAL A 137 27.72 13.53 -14.96
N ASP A 138 28.74 14.10 -14.33
CA ASP A 138 30.06 13.49 -14.29
C ASP A 138 30.05 12.15 -13.54
N PHE A 139 31.04 11.31 -13.86
CA PHE A 139 31.16 9.97 -13.31
C PHE A 139 31.26 9.96 -11.77
N THR A 140 31.97 10.91 -11.17
CA THR A 140 32.20 10.94 -9.72
C THR A 140 30.90 11.21 -8.98
N THR A 141 30.13 12.21 -9.42
CA THR A 141 28.82 12.51 -8.83
C THR A 141 27.84 11.35 -9.02
N ARG A 142 27.82 10.72 -10.20
CA ARG A 142 26.97 9.54 -10.43
C ARG A 142 27.35 8.37 -9.53
N ALA A 143 28.62 8.07 -9.36
CA ALA A 143 29.07 6.99 -8.48
C ALA A 143 28.65 7.24 -7.01
N GLN A 144 28.75 8.48 -6.54
CA GLN A 144 28.29 8.84 -5.18
C GLN A 144 26.77 8.68 -5.03
N LEU A 145 26.00 9.13 -6.02
CA LEU A 145 24.54 8.99 -6.02
C LEU A 145 24.13 7.53 -6.07
N GLU A 146 24.76 6.73 -6.92
CA GLU A 146 24.53 5.30 -7.05
C GLU A 146 24.72 4.59 -5.71
N HIS A 147 25.88 4.75 -5.06
CA HIS A 147 26.18 4.12 -3.77
C HIS A 147 25.24 4.57 -2.64
N PHE A 148 24.80 5.82 -2.65
CA PHE A 148 23.83 6.30 -1.67
C PHE A 148 22.45 5.71 -1.92
N MET A 149 21.99 5.73 -3.18
CA MET A 149 20.65 5.25 -3.55
C MET A 149 20.55 3.74 -3.47
N GLU A 150 21.61 2.99 -3.77
CA GLU A 150 21.66 1.54 -3.56
C GLU A 150 21.42 1.18 -2.09
N ARG A 151 22.17 1.81 -1.18
CA ARG A 151 22.00 1.60 0.26
C ARG A 151 20.60 1.99 0.74
N ALA A 152 20.12 3.16 0.32
CA ALA A 152 18.78 3.63 0.68
C ALA A 152 17.71 2.65 0.16
N HIS A 153 17.81 2.24 -1.10
CA HIS A 153 16.87 1.30 -1.72
C HIS A 153 16.87 -0.05 -1.01
N PHE A 154 18.05 -0.60 -0.70
CA PHE A 154 18.19 -1.86 0.03
C PHE A 154 17.56 -1.80 1.43
N VAL A 155 17.85 -0.75 2.21
CA VAL A 155 17.26 -0.55 3.55
C VAL A 155 15.74 -0.41 3.45
N MET A 156 15.25 0.34 2.46
CA MET A 156 13.82 0.53 2.25
C MET A 156 13.10 -0.75 1.80
N ILE A 157 13.75 -1.67 1.07
CA ILE A 157 13.17 -2.97 0.70
C ILE A 157 12.91 -3.80 1.96
N TRP A 158 13.90 -3.89 2.86
CA TRP A 158 13.72 -4.60 4.14
C TRP A 158 12.67 -3.94 5.02
N GLY A 159 12.62 -2.60 5.03
CA GLY A 159 11.54 -1.86 5.69
C GLY A 159 10.16 -2.17 5.11
N MET A 160 10.05 -2.25 3.77
CA MET A 160 8.81 -2.60 3.08
C MET A 160 8.37 -4.03 3.41
N ILE A 161 9.28 -5.01 3.36
CA ILE A 161 8.98 -6.40 3.72
C ILE A 161 8.50 -6.49 5.17
N GLY A 162 9.19 -5.83 6.11
CA GLY A 162 8.82 -5.81 7.52
C GLY A 162 7.44 -5.18 7.76
N LEU A 163 7.16 -4.03 7.14
CA LEU A 163 5.87 -3.36 7.26
C LEU A 163 4.75 -4.12 6.55
N LEU A 164 5.03 -4.79 5.45
CA LEU A 164 4.06 -5.63 4.76
C LEU A 164 3.69 -6.86 5.61
N ALA A 165 4.68 -7.50 6.22
CA ALA A 165 4.46 -8.59 7.16
C ALA A 165 3.64 -8.14 8.38
N LEU A 166 3.96 -6.96 8.94
CA LEU A 166 3.18 -6.35 10.03
C LEU A 166 1.74 -6.06 9.60
N HIS A 167 1.55 -5.45 8.43
CA HIS A 167 0.25 -5.06 7.90
C HIS A 167 -0.65 -6.28 7.64
N ILE A 168 -0.12 -7.29 6.96
CA ILE A 168 -0.84 -8.54 6.68
C ILE A 168 -1.08 -9.28 7.99
N GLY A 169 -0.07 -9.43 8.84
CA GLY A 169 -0.19 -10.09 10.15
C GLY A 169 -1.26 -9.45 11.03
N ALA A 170 -1.34 -8.12 11.05
CA ALA A 170 -2.41 -7.40 11.73
C ALA A 170 -3.78 -7.73 11.13
N ALA A 171 -3.95 -7.66 9.80
CA ALA A 171 -5.22 -7.98 9.15
C ALA A 171 -5.67 -9.43 9.43
N LEU A 172 -4.74 -10.39 9.44
CA LEU A 172 -5.02 -11.79 9.76
C LEU A 172 -5.35 -11.99 11.25
N LYS A 173 -4.63 -11.34 12.17
CA LYS A 173 -4.95 -11.37 13.61
C LYS A 173 -6.36 -10.83 13.85
N HIS A 174 -6.66 -9.68 13.27
CA HIS A 174 -7.96 -9.02 13.38
C HIS A 174 -9.09 -9.93 12.86
N HIS A 175 -8.88 -10.60 11.72
CA HIS A 175 -9.87 -11.50 11.15
C HIS A 175 -10.05 -12.82 11.93
N PHE A 176 -8.96 -13.49 12.32
CA PHE A 176 -9.01 -14.84 12.89
C PHE A 176 -9.08 -14.87 14.43
N VAL A 177 -8.44 -13.92 15.10
CA VAL A 177 -8.35 -13.85 16.57
C VAL A 177 -9.39 -12.89 17.13
N ASP A 178 -9.35 -11.63 16.67
CA ASP A 178 -10.27 -10.60 17.17
C ASP A 178 -11.67 -10.73 16.54
N ARG A 179 -11.80 -11.56 15.49
CA ARG A 179 -13.03 -11.87 14.74
C ARG A 179 -13.75 -10.62 14.21
N ASP A 180 -12.99 -9.60 13.83
CA ASP A 180 -13.54 -8.40 13.24
C ASP A 180 -13.67 -8.49 11.72
N ASP A 181 -14.24 -7.42 11.16
CA ASP A 181 -14.53 -7.31 9.72
C ASP A 181 -13.48 -6.48 8.97
N VAL A 182 -12.29 -6.23 9.54
CA VAL A 182 -11.24 -5.42 8.89
C VAL A 182 -10.86 -6.01 7.53
N LEU A 183 -10.64 -7.33 7.45
CA LEU A 183 -10.35 -8.02 6.20
C LEU A 183 -11.57 -8.09 5.28
N ALA A 184 -12.76 -8.32 5.84
CA ALA A 184 -14.01 -8.41 5.07
C ALA A 184 -14.37 -7.08 4.38
N ARG A 185 -13.98 -5.94 4.96
CA ARG A 185 -14.14 -4.61 4.34
C ARG A 185 -13.28 -4.40 3.10
N MET A 186 -12.21 -5.19 2.92
CA MET A 186 -11.35 -5.13 1.74
C MET A 186 -11.67 -6.23 0.71
N ILE A 187 -12.45 -7.24 1.06
CA ILE A 187 -12.81 -8.36 0.16
C ILE A 187 -14.32 -8.29 -0.13
N PRO A 188 -14.73 -7.75 -1.29
CA PRO A 188 -16.14 -7.46 -1.59
C PRO A 188 -17.07 -8.68 -1.48
N TRP A 189 -16.56 -9.88 -1.74
CA TRP A 189 -17.34 -11.13 -1.68
C TRP A 189 -17.31 -11.84 -0.33
N LEU A 190 -16.49 -11.37 0.63
CA LEU A 190 -16.45 -11.91 2.00
C LEU A 190 -17.47 -11.20 2.92
N GLY A 191 -18.01 -10.06 2.49
CA GLY A 191 -19.15 -9.39 3.10
C GLY A 191 -20.46 -10.10 2.78
N ARG A 192 -20.69 -11.27 3.37
CA ARG A 192 -22.03 -11.86 3.52
C ARG A 192 -22.30 -12.14 4.99
N ASP A 193 -23.40 -11.54 5.47
CA ASP A 193 -24.29 -12.09 6.49
C ASP A 193 -23.67 -12.51 7.83
N ARG A 194 -22.92 -11.61 8.49
CA ARG A 194 -22.75 -11.75 9.95
C ARG A 194 -23.83 -10.95 10.67
N PRO A 195 -24.81 -11.60 11.34
CA PRO A 195 -25.75 -10.86 12.18
C PRO A 195 -24.97 -10.09 13.24
N ALA A 196 -25.37 -8.85 13.48
CA ALA A 196 -24.73 -7.98 14.47
C ALA A 196 -24.57 -8.71 15.82
N PRO A 197 -23.44 -8.57 16.52
CA PRO A 197 -23.25 -9.24 17.80
C PRO A 197 -24.40 -8.86 18.75
N GLU A 198 -25.11 -9.86 19.27
CA GLU A 198 -26.35 -9.73 20.07
C GLU A 198 -26.23 -8.70 21.22
N GLY A 199 -25.01 -8.47 21.72
CA GLY A 199 -24.71 -7.50 22.77
C GLY A 199 -24.82 -6.02 22.40
N SER A 200 -24.96 -5.67 21.11
CA SER A 200 -25.18 -4.28 20.66
C SER A 200 -26.64 -3.86 20.79
N ALA A 201 -27.57 -4.74 20.40
CA ALA A 201 -29.00 -4.51 20.53
C ALA A 201 -29.44 -4.48 22.02
N ALA A 202 -28.91 -5.39 22.83
CA ALA A 202 -29.17 -5.42 24.27
C ALA A 202 -28.64 -4.17 25.00
N ARG A 203 -27.47 -3.64 24.61
CA ARG A 203 -26.93 -2.39 25.18
C ARG A 203 -27.73 -1.15 24.79
N LYS A 204 -28.16 -1.06 23.53
CA LYS A 204 -29.04 0.03 23.06
C LYS A 204 -30.42 -0.01 23.76
N ALA A 205 -30.97 -1.20 23.96
CA ALA A 205 -32.22 -1.38 24.70
C ALA A 205 -32.08 -0.96 26.17
N ASN A 206 -30.96 -1.28 26.83
CA ASN A 206 -30.70 -0.88 28.21
C ASN A 206 -30.44 0.64 28.35
N ALA A 207 -29.74 1.26 27.40
CA ALA A 207 -29.54 2.71 27.39
C ALA A 207 -30.85 3.49 27.18
N ALA A 208 -31.72 3.01 26.29
CA ALA A 208 -33.04 3.61 26.06
C ALA A 208 -33.98 3.44 27.28
N LYS A 209 -33.81 2.37 28.06
CA LYS A 209 -34.57 2.12 29.28
C LYS A 209 -34.07 2.94 30.48
N ALA A 210 -32.79 3.28 30.53
CA ALA A 210 -32.21 4.14 31.58
C ALA A 210 -32.51 5.64 31.38
N ALA A 211 -32.97 6.04 30.18
CA ALA A 211 -33.33 7.41 29.84
C ALA A 211 -34.84 7.71 30.00
N ARG A 212 -35.61 6.78 30.57
CA ARG A 212 -37.02 6.95 30.95
C ARG A 212 -37.15 6.87 32.46
#